data_AF-A0A6G3LH28-F1
#
_entry.id   AF-A0A6G3LH28-F1
#
_cell.length_a   1.000
_cell.length_b   1.000
_cell.length_c   1.000
_cell.angle_alpha   90.00
_cell.angle_beta   90.00
_cell.angle_gamma   90.00
#
_symmetry.space_group_name_H-M   'P 1'
#
loop_
_entity.id
_entity.type
_entity.pdbx_description
1 polymer ?
#
loop_
_entity_poly.entity_id
_entity_poly.type
_entity_poly.pdbx_seq_one_letter_code
_entity_poly.pdbx_strand_id
1 'polypeptide(L)'
;SYGNALYLCLSSWGKVRGVRNLGSKDFFYFSESKIEEWERKVKGFGNAVRQYLVPAITASKYINTFKFTHEDWERIRDKGLRGEKRKEEGKAYAYILVAHGGRENLPQQLQEYIRWGETECKTRIRGTRGGGRICSEAEACKAREEAGKPFFYGWYDLGGYIPTPIMAIRQARYHPQFFLATAPFITYDAIITFIPRVKINIGNNIYDPDKYNEIYGNIIDKINSAIELDEIEVKALLAYLNSTFIWLWIEQNARYIAKGPLGLEVNIAEKMPMLDVKKINRKDVEELARLYDELESKARQFTGTSSDAASEEEGEGGGKLEMFRELRPIFRKIDSKIAEILGITVDIDSLWDSAWDLMERRVKGAGRRVRPGAEVEIDIEERGRKRRSSPPDNVVPLTKWLEPQGDERGEIGSNTSNNNGDQA
;
A
#
# COMPACT_ATOMS: atom_id res chain seq x y z
N SER A 1 7.72 6.21 -0.07
CA SER A 1 8.01 5.42 -1.29
C SER A 1 7.06 4.24 -1.38
N TYR A 2 6.78 3.71 -2.58
CA TYR A 2 6.00 2.48 -2.79
C TYR A 2 6.90 1.25 -2.60
N GLY A 3 7.18 0.88 -1.35
CA GLY A 3 8.22 -0.09 -1.00
C GLY A 3 9.61 0.55 -0.91
N ASN A 4 10.59 -0.23 -0.44
CA ASN A 4 11.93 0.28 -0.12
C ASN A 4 13.08 -0.41 -0.87
N ALA A 5 12.79 -1.28 -1.84
CA ALA A 5 13.81 -1.66 -2.82
C ALA A 5 14.32 -0.40 -3.54
N LEU A 6 15.62 -0.33 -3.84
CA LEU A 6 16.22 0.90 -4.41
C LEU A 6 15.48 1.33 -5.70
N TYR A 7 15.17 0.38 -6.58
CA TYR A 7 14.33 0.64 -7.75
C TYR A 7 12.97 1.28 -7.43
N LEU A 8 12.29 0.78 -6.40
CA LEU A 8 10.99 1.31 -5.99
C LEU A 8 11.13 2.73 -5.41
N CYS A 9 12.19 3.01 -4.66
CA CYS A 9 12.51 4.36 -4.20
C CYS A 9 12.74 5.32 -5.37
N LEU A 10 13.64 4.97 -6.30
CA LEU A 10 13.99 5.81 -7.44
C LEU A 10 12.79 6.06 -8.38
N SER A 11 11.95 5.04 -8.62
CA SER A 11 10.73 5.20 -9.42
C SER A 11 9.63 5.97 -8.69
N SER A 12 9.54 5.86 -7.36
CA SER A 12 8.64 6.68 -6.54
C SER A 12 9.02 8.16 -6.60
N TRP A 13 10.32 8.46 -6.56
CA TRP A 13 10.86 9.82 -6.59
C TRP A 13 11.01 10.40 -8.00
N GLY A 14 10.62 9.65 -9.04
CA GLY A 14 10.72 10.09 -10.43
C GLY A 14 12.15 10.17 -10.99
N LYS A 15 13.15 9.61 -10.27
CA LYS A 15 14.54 9.51 -10.75
C LYS A 15 14.71 8.44 -11.82
N VAL A 16 13.91 7.38 -11.75
CA VAL A 16 13.82 6.32 -12.77
C VAL A 16 12.40 6.31 -13.34
N ARG A 17 12.27 6.38 -14.66
CA ARG A 17 10.97 6.29 -15.33
C ARG A 17 10.59 4.82 -15.47
N GLY A 18 9.66 4.35 -14.64
CA GLY A 18 9.21 2.97 -14.66
C GLY A 18 7.98 2.74 -13.81
N VAL A 19 7.38 1.55 -13.97
CA VAL A 19 6.26 1.12 -13.12
C VAL A 19 6.74 0.79 -11.70
N ARG A 20 5.91 1.11 -10.71
CA ARG A 20 6.20 0.88 -9.29
C ARG A 20 5.82 -0.55 -8.91
N ASN A 21 6.59 -1.52 -9.39
CA ASN A 21 6.58 -2.92 -8.96
C ASN A 21 7.94 -3.55 -9.24
N LEU A 22 8.24 -4.72 -8.68
CA LEU A 22 9.57 -5.34 -8.87
C LEU A 22 9.73 -6.05 -10.23
N GLY A 23 8.63 -6.33 -10.93
CA GLY A 23 8.60 -7.20 -12.11
C GLY A 23 7.94 -8.54 -11.80
N SER A 24 8.39 -9.63 -12.44
CA SER A 24 7.76 -10.93 -12.25
C SER A 24 7.91 -11.45 -10.81
N LYS A 25 6.79 -11.74 -10.15
CA LYS A 25 6.78 -12.36 -8.83
C LYS A 25 7.57 -13.67 -8.80
N ASP A 26 7.45 -14.48 -9.86
CA ASP A 26 8.15 -15.76 -9.97
C ASP A 26 9.67 -15.62 -10.07
N PHE A 27 10.19 -14.46 -10.46
CA PHE A 27 11.62 -14.19 -10.49
C PHE A 27 12.10 -13.64 -9.15
N PHE A 28 11.58 -12.48 -8.74
CA PHE A 28 12.12 -11.73 -7.60
C PHE A 28 11.79 -12.31 -6.23
N TYR A 29 10.71 -13.08 -6.10
CA TYR A 29 10.22 -13.53 -4.79
C TYR A 29 10.65 -14.97 -4.53
N PHE A 30 11.14 -15.24 -3.32
CA PHE A 30 11.69 -16.53 -2.93
C PHE A 30 11.05 -17.08 -1.66
N SER A 31 10.76 -18.38 -1.71
CA SER A 31 10.39 -19.23 -0.58
C SER A 31 11.47 -20.30 -0.44
N GLU A 32 11.60 -20.93 0.72
CA GLU A 32 12.54 -22.06 0.90
C GLU A 32 12.25 -23.19 -0.10
N SER A 33 10.97 -23.48 -0.37
CA SER A 33 10.56 -24.46 -1.38
C SER A 33 11.06 -24.13 -2.80
N LYS A 34 11.12 -22.84 -3.17
CA LYS A 34 11.67 -22.41 -4.46
C LYS A 34 13.20 -22.57 -4.49
N ILE A 35 13.88 -22.31 -3.36
CA ILE A 35 15.33 -22.53 -3.25
C ILE A 35 15.64 -24.01 -3.46
N GLU A 36 14.90 -24.91 -2.81
CA GLU A 36 15.05 -26.36 -2.98
C GLU A 36 14.70 -26.83 -4.40
N GLU A 37 13.67 -26.26 -5.03
CA GLU A 37 13.33 -26.55 -6.43
C GLU A 37 14.50 -26.25 -7.36
N TRP A 38 15.16 -25.11 -7.15
CA TRP A 38 16.31 -24.71 -7.95
C TRP A 38 17.58 -25.46 -7.62
N GLU A 39 17.80 -25.86 -6.36
CA GLU A 39 18.91 -26.74 -5.98
C GLU A 39 18.90 -28.07 -6.75
N ARG A 40 17.69 -28.60 -7.06
CA ARG A 40 17.54 -29.82 -7.89
C ARG A 40 17.83 -29.60 -9.37
N LYS A 41 17.67 -28.38 -9.87
CA LYS A 41 17.93 -28.03 -11.28
C LYS A 41 19.39 -27.64 -11.50
N VAL A 42 19.95 -26.92 -10.53
CA VAL A 42 21.29 -26.34 -10.57
C VAL A 42 21.97 -26.62 -9.23
N LYS A 43 22.93 -27.55 -9.24
CA LYS A 43 23.61 -27.99 -8.02
C LYS A 43 24.36 -26.82 -7.35
N GLY A 44 24.17 -26.66 -6.05
CA GLY A 44 24.77 -25.59 -5.25
C GLY A 44 24.05 -24.24 -5.35
N PHE A 45 22.91 -24.16 -6.03
CA PHE A 45 22.12 -22.94 -6.18
C PHE A 45 21.73 -22.34 -4.82
N GLY A 46 21.28 -23.16 -3.87
CA GLY A 46 20.82 -22.71 -2.57
C GLY A 46 21.88 -21.95 -1.79
N ASN A 47 23.12 -22.43 -1.80
CA ASN A 47 24.24 -21.73 -1.17
C ASN A 47 24.59 -20.44 -1.93
N ALA A 48 24.60 -20.49 -3.26
CA ALA A 48 24.94 -19.35 -4.10
C ALA A 48 23.94 -18.19 -4.01
N VAL A 49 22.63 -18.49 -3.92
CA VAL A 49 21.56 -17.48 -3.93
C VAL A 49 21.38 -16.81 -2.57
N ARG A 50 21.65 -17.51 -1.45
CA ARG A 50 21.32 -17.03 -0.09
C ARG A 50 21.93 -15.66 0.24
N GLN A 51 23.14 -15.37 -0.22
CA GLN A 51 23.78 -14.06 -0.01
C GLN A 51 23.09 -12.89 -0.73
N TYR A 52 22.25 -13.18 -1.73
CA TYR A 52 21.47 -12.20 -2.49
C TYR A 52 19.99 -12.19 -2.08
N LEU A 53 19.59 -13.03 -1.12
CA LEU A 53 18.22 -13.07 -0.62
C LEU A 53 18.10 -12.20 0.63
N VAL A 54 17.23 -11.20 0.55
CA VAL A 54 16.95 -10.30 1.67
C VAL A 54 15.61 -10.70 2.30
N PRO A 55 15.51 -10.83 3.65
CA PRO A 55 14.25 -11.01 4.36
C PRO A 55 13.21 -9.97 3.95
N ALA A 56 12.02 -10.42 3.58
CA ALA A 56 11.04 -9.58 2.91
C ALA A 56 9.62 -9.68 3.46
N ILE A 57 8.93 -8.55 3.47
CA ILE A 57 7.47 -8.47 3.60
C ILE A 57 6.90 -8.50 2.17
N THR A 58 6.46 -9.68 1.72
CA THR A 58 6.04 -9.87 0.33
C THR A 58 4.53 -9.85 0.10
N ALA A 59 3.76 -9.65 1.17
CA ALA A 59 2.31 -9.51 1.10
C ALA A 59 1.82 -8.67 2.28
N SER A 60 0.95 -7.69 2.03
CA SER A 60 0.35 -6.86 3.08
C SER A 60 -0.47 -7.66 4.08
N LYS A 61 -1.04 -8.80 3.67
CA LYS A 61 -1.76 -9.71 4.56
C LYS A 61 -0.90 -10.38 5.63
N TYR A 62 0.43 -10.32 5.50
CA TYR A 62 1.33 -10.78 6.56
C TYR A 62 1.41 -9.78 7.72
N ILE A 63 0.94 -8.54 7.51
CA ILE A 63 0.85 -7.51 8.53
C ILE A 63 -0.49 -7.64 9.26
N ASN A 64 -0.48 -8.37 10.36
CA ASN A 64 -1.68 -8.63 11.15
C ASN A 64 -1.91 -7.53 12.21
N THR A 65 -0.83 -7.00 12.80
CA THR A 65 -0.88 -6.00 13.89
C THR A 65 -0.09 -4.74 13.51
N PHE A 66 0.32 -3.95 14.51
CA PHE A 66 1.03 -2.69 14.37
C PHE A 66 2.56 -2.84 14.46
N LYS A 67 3.09 -4.06 14.68
CA LYS A 67 4.51 -4.37 14.49
C LYS A 67 4.68 -5.58 13.57
N PHE A 68 5.74 -5.56 12.78
CA PHE A 68 6.22 -6.72 12.04
C PHE A 68 7.61 -7.09 12.54
N THR A 69 7.70 -8.28 13.13
CA THR A 69 8.89 -8.77 13.84
C THR A 69 9.66 -9.80 13.04
N HIS A 70 10.87 -10.15 13.50
CA HIS A 70 11.62 -11.25 12.90
C HIS A 70 10.88 -12.57 13.09
N GLU A 71 10.25 -12.80 14.25
CA GLU A 71 9.46 -13.99 14.54
C GLU A 71 8.23 -14.11 13.61
N ASP A 72 7.61 -12.98 13.23
CA ASP A 72 6.52 -12.98 12.24
C ASP A 72 7.04 -13.38 10.85
N TRP A 73 8.23 -12.88 10.48
CA TRP A 73 8.91 -13.25 9.24
C TRP A 73 9.31 -14.74 9.21
N GLU A 74 9.88 -15.27 10.29
CA GLU A 74 10.25 -16.68 10.40
C GLU A 74 9.03 -17.59 10.25
N ARG A 75 7.90 -17.21 10.83
CA ARG A 75 6.64 -17.95 10.64
C ARG A 75 6.21 -18.00 9.17
N ILE A 76 6.46 -16.96 8.38
CA ILE A 76 6.16 -16.95 6.94
C ILE A 76 7.15 -17.85 6.19
N ARG A 77 8.45 -17.73 6.49
CA ARG A 77 9.52 -18.58 5.94
C ARG A 77 9.19 -20.06 6.16
N ASP A 78 8.83 -20.43 7.39
CA ASP A 78 8.64 -21.81 7.81
C ASP A 78 7.30 -22.38 7.32
N LYS A 79 6.26 -21.55 7.13
CA LYS A 79 5.03 -21.96 6.42
C LYS A 79 5.34 -22.52 5.03
N GLY A 80 6.33 -21.96 4.34
CA GLY A 80 6.78 -22.44 3.03
C GLY A 80 7.37 -23.86 3.04
N LEU A 81 7.83 -24.35 4.20
CA LEU A 81 8.42 -25.68 4.39
C LEU A 81 7.37 -26.76 4.69
N ARG A 82 6.25 -26.39 5.31
CA ARG A 82 5.25 -27.35 5.85
C ARG A 82 4.29 -27.95 4.83
N GLY A 83 4.40 -27.59 3.55
CA GLY A 83 3.75 -28.33 2.46
C GLY A 83 2.22 -28.48 2.59
N GLU A 84 1.52 -27.48 3.14
CA GLU A 84 0.06 -27.55 3.22
C GLU A 84 -0.54 -27.67 1.82
N LYS A 85 -1.23 -28.80 1.58
CA LYS A 85 -1.82 -29.26 0.32
C LYS A 85 -3.00 -28.40 -0.13
N ARG A 86 -2.87 -27.07 -0.19
CA ARG A 86 -3.83 -26.21 -0.88
C ARG A 86 -3.21 -25.79 -2.21
N LYS A 87 -3.83 -26.25 -3.29
CA LYS A 87 -3.35 -26.30 -4.69
C LYS A 87 -2.90 -24.96 -5.31
N GLU A 88 -2.97 -23.83 -4.61
CA GLU A 88 -2.47 -22.53 -5.08
C GLU A 88 -1.67 -21.72 -4.02
N GLU A 89 -1.54 -22.22 -2.78
CA GLU A 89 -0.91 -21.51 -1.65
C GLU A 89 0.58 -21.87 -1.43
N GLY A 90 1.14 -22.74 -2.27
CA GLY A 90 2.46 -23.37 -2.11
C GLY A 90 3.71 -22.48 -2.24
N LYS A 91 3.62 -21.16 -2.10
CA LYS A 91 4.79 -20.26 -2.10
C LYS A 91 4.61 -19.13 -1.09
N ALA A 92 4.77 -19.44 0.20
CA ALA A 92 4.97 -18.42 1.23
C ALA A 92 6.33 -17.75 0.99
N TYR A 93 6.33 -16.72 0.15
CA TYR A 93 7.53 -15.97 -0.16
C TYR A 93 7.97 -15.23 1.10
N ALA A 94 9.23 -15.41 1.47
CA ALA A 94 9.84 -14.78 2.63
C ALA A 94 11.05 -13.94 2.24
N TYR A 95 11.53 -14.05 1.01
CA TYR A 95 12.71 -13.33 0.55
C TYR A 95 12.44 -12.60 -0.77
N ILE A 96 13.19 -11.53 -0.99
CA ILE A 96 13.33 -10.88 -2.31
C ILE A 96 14.78 -11.03 -2.75
N LEU A 97 14.98 -11.39 -4.02
CA LEU A 97 16.29 -11.44 -4.67
C LEU A 97 16.77 -10.03 -4.99
N VAL A 98 17.92 -9.66 -4.42
CA VAL A 98 18.63 -8.39 -4.67
C VAL A 98 20.02 -8.74 -5.20
N ALA A 99 20.09 -9.10 -6.48
CA ALA A 99 21.33 -9.52 -7.14
C ALA A 99 22.12 -8.30 -7.67
N HIS A 100 22.67 -7.49 -6.76
CA HIS A 100 23.45 -6.31 -7.13
C HIS A 100 24.88 -6.66 -7.54
N GLY A 101 25.15 -6.57 -8.84
CA GLY A 101 26.46 -6.85 -9.43
C GLY A 101 26.37 -7.21 -10.92
N GLY A 102 27.46 -6.95 -11.65
CA GLY A 102 27.60 -7.36 -13.05
C GLY A 102 27.42 -8.88 -13.20
N ARG A 103 26.74 -9.32 -14.25
CA ARG A 103 26.34 -10.72 -14.45
C ARG A 103 27.53 -11.67 -14.38
N GLU A 104 28.64 -11.27 -14.97
CA GLU A 104 29.92 -11.97 -14.99
C GLU A 104 30.55 -12.16 -13.60
N ASN A 105 30.20 -11.30 -12.63
CA ASN A 105 30.69 -11.36 -11.26
C ASN A 105 29.75 -12.14 -10.32
N LEU A 106 28.55 -12.48 -10.79
CA LEU A 106 27.62 -13.31 -10.03
C LEU A 106 28.01 -14.79 -10.14
N PRO A 107 27.72 -15.62 -9.12
CA PRO A 107 27.93 -17.06 -9.22
C PRO A 107 27.24 -17.66 -10.44
N GLN A 108 27.87 -18.67 -11.06
CA GLN A 108 27.33 -19.32 -12.27
C GLN A 108 25.87 -19.78 -12.08
N GLN A 109 25.53 -20.29 -10.89
CA GLN A 109 24.17 -20.72 -10.56
C GLN A 109 23.15 -19.57 -10.65
N LEU A 110 23.55 -18.36 -10.27
CA LEU A 110 22.73 -17.16 -10.40
C LEU A 110 22.65 -16.69 -11.84
N GLN A 111 23.73 -16.83 -12.62
CA GLN A 111 23.72 -16.51 -14.06
C GLN A 111 22.76 -17.42 -14.84
N GLU A 112 22.69 -18.71 -14.48
CA GLU A 112 21.73 -19.67 -15.02
C GLU A 112 20.28 -19.30 -14.64
N TYR A 113 20.08 -18.86 -13.39
CA TYR A 113 18.78 -18.36 -12.95
C TYR A 113 18.34 -17.08 -13.69
N ILE A 114 19.26 -16.14 -13.89
CA ILE A 114 19.01 -14.93 -14.70
C ILE A 114 18.68 -15.32 -16.14
N ARG A 115 19.42 -16.28 -16.72
CA ARG A 115 19.13 -16.79 -18.07
C ARG A 115 17.71 -17.36 -18.17
N TRP A 116 17.25 -18.12 -17.17
CA TRP A 116 15.87 -18.58 -17.12
C TRP A 116 14.86 -17.41 -17.08
N GLY A 117 15.21 -16.31 -16.43
CA GLY A 117 14.47 -15.04 -16.46
C GLY A 117 14.33 -14.42 -17.86
N GLU A 118 15.30 -14.68 -18.75
CA GLU A 118 15.39 -14.16 -20.12
C GLU A 118 14.73 -15.08 -21.15
N THR A 119 14.51 -16.36 -20.82
CA THR A 119 14.06 -17.37 -21.79
C THR A 119 12.70 -17.97 -21.47
N GLU A 120 12.40 -18.20 -20.19
CA GLU A 120 11.30 -19.09 -19.78
C GLU A 120 10.37 -18.46 -18.72
N CYS A 121 10.91 -17.67 -17.80
CA CYS A 121 10.10 -17.03 -16.76
C CYS A 121 9.13 -16.03 -17.37
N LYS A 122 7.83 -16.31 -17.31
CA LYS A 122 6.78 -15.40 -17.82
C LYS A 122 6.02 -14.73 -16.68
N THR A 123 5.56 -13.51 -16.94
CA THR A 123 4.64 -12.81 -16.05
C THR A 123 3.29 -13.54 -16.01
N ARG A 124 2.73 -13.75 -14.80
CA ARG A 124 1.47 -14.49 -14.59
C ARG A 124 0.21 -13.78 -15.05
N ILE A 125 0.30 -12.48 -15.35
CA ILE A 125 -0.84 -11.71 -15.86
C ILE A 125 -1.20 -12.27 -17.25
N ARG A 126 -2.49 -12.37 -17.59
CA ARG A 126 -2.90 -12.83 -18.93
C ARG A 126 -2.42 -11.86 -20.01
N GLY A 127 -2.06 -12.37 -21.19
CA GLY A 127 -1.61 -11.57 -22.34
C GLY A 127 -2.55 -10.43 -22.72
N THR A 128 -3.86 -10.64 -22.58
CA THR A 128 -4.90 -9.62 -22.83
C THR A 128 -4.84 -8.41 -21.90
N ARG A 129 -4.11 -8.49 -20.78
CA ARG A 129 -3.84 -7.37 -19.86
C ARG A 129 -2.37 -6.97 -19.84
N GLY A 130 -1.63 -7.25 -20.92
CA GLY A 130 -0.21 -6.93 -21.06
C GLY A 130 0.75 -7.90 -20.37
N GLY A 131 0.26 -9.05 -19.89
CA GLY A 131 1.09 -10.09 -19.25
C GLY A 131 1.56 -11.20 -20.20
N GLY A 132 2.02 -12.34 -19.66
CA GLY A 132 2.58 -13.45 -20.45
C GLY A 132 3.94 -13.16 -21.11
N ARG A 133 4.47 -11.95 -20.91
CA ARG A 133 5.79 -11.52 -21.36
C ARG A 133 6.89 -12.23 -20.58
N ILE A 134 8.04 -12.41 -21.22
CA ILE A 134 9.28 -12.84 -20.55
C ILE A 134 9.62 -11.84 -19.43
N CYS A 135 10.19 -12.33 -18.33
CA CYS A 135 10.45 -11.54 -17.15
C CYS A 135 11.38 -10.36 -17.44
N SER A 136 12.46 -10.56 -18.19
CA SER A 136 13.38 -9.48 -18.60
C SER A 136 12.69 -8.38 -19.40
N GLU A 137 11.59 -8.70 -20.09
CA GLU A 137 10.82 -7.75 -20.90
C GLU A 137 9.68 -7.04 -20.12
N ALA A 138 9.48 -7.39 -18.84
CA ALA A 138 8.52 -6.68 -18.01
C ALA A 138 8.94 -5.21 -17.85
N GLU A 139 7.96 -4.31 -17.74
CA GLU A 139 8.21 -2.86 -17.76
C GLU A 139 9.19 -2.41 -16.65
N ALA A 140 9.07 -2.98 -15.45
CA ALA A 140 10.01 -2.68 -14.37
C ALA A 140 11.44 -3.18 -14.65
N CYS A 141 11.58 -4.31 -15.34
CA CYS A 141 12.86 -4.90 -15.71
C CYS A 141 13.55 -4.05 -16.79
N LYS A 142 12.81 -3.64 -17.83
CA LYS A 142 13.30 -2.71 -18.85
C LYS A 142 13.71 -1.37 -18.27
N ALA A 143 12.90 -0.80 -17.37
CA ALA A 143 13.23 0.46 -16.71
C ALA A 143 14.55 0.40 -15.93
N ARG A 144 14.91 -0.75 -15.35
CA ARG A 144 16.20 -0.95 -14.67
C ARG A 144 17.37 -1.12 -15.64
N GLU A 145 17.17 -1.90 -16.70
CA GLU A 145 18.14 -2.03 -17.79
C GLU A 145 18.47 -0.66 -18.41
N GLU A 146 17.44 0.12 -18.72
CA GLU A 146 17.57 1.47 -19.30
C GLU A 146 18.22 2.46 -18.33
N ALA A 147 17.88 2.40 -17.04
CA ALA A 147 18.49 3.26 -16.02
C ALA A 147 19.98 2.93 -15.81
N GLY A 148 20.35 1.66 -15.87
CA GLY A 148 21.74 1.20 -15.83
C GLY A 148 22.56 1.71 -14.65
N LYS A 149 23.88 1.77 -14.85
CA LYS A 149 24.83 2.23 -13.84
C LYS A 149 24.64 3.72 -13.52
N PRO A 150 24.88 4.15 -12.27
CA PRO A 150 25.45 3.36 -11.16
C PRO A 150 24.44 2.51 -10.40
N PHE A 151 23.13 2.64 -10.66
CA PHE A 151 22.10 2.05 -9.82
C PHE A 151 21.85 0.56 -10.09
N PHE A 152 21.95 0.15 -11.36
CA PHE A 152 21.64 -1.21 -11.79
C PHE A 152 22.71 -1.75 -12.73
N TYR A 153 23.03 -3.03 -12.57
CA TYR A 153 23.93 -3.75 -13.49
C TYR A 153 23.19 -4.51 -14.61
N GLY A 154 21.86 -4.54 -14.55
CA GLY A 154 20.98 -5.13 -15.56
C GLY A 154 19.54 -5.24 -15.07
N TRP A 155 18.65 -5.76 -15.91
CA TRP A 155 17.21 -5.86 -15.66
C TRP A 155 16.86 -6.65 -14.38
N TYR A 156 17.72 -7.60 -13.99
CA TYR A 156 17.57 -8.50 -12.84
C TYR A 156 18.00 -7.87 -11.51
N ASP A 157 18.73 -6.75 -11.54
CA ASP A 157 19.33 -6.14 -10.37
C ASP A 157 18.33 -5.15 -9.73
N LEU A 158 18.04 -5.27 -8.44
CA LEU A 158 17.19 -4.32 -7.71
C LEU A 158 17.96 -3.14 -7.10
N GLY A 159 19.28 -3.12 -7.24
CA GLY A 159 20.23 -2.09 -6.79
C GLY A 159 20.56 -2.15 -5.30
N GLY A 160 19.66 -2.71 -4.49
CA GLY A 160 19.75 -2.67 -3.04
C GLY A 160 18.38 -2.38 -2.43
N TYR A 161 18.37 -1.94 -1.18
CA TYR A 161 17.18 -1.44 -0.51
C TYR A 161 17.55 -0.45 0.58
N ILE A 162 16.62 0.43 0.94
CA ILE A 162 16.79 1.41 2.01
C ILE A 162 16.05 0.89 3.25
N PRO A 163 16.76 0.41 4.29
CA PRO A 163 16.11 -0.02 5.52
C PRO A 163 15.21 1.08 6.08
N THR A 164 13.97 0.72 6.42
CA THR A 164 12.95 1.69 6.80
C THR A 164 12.11 1.11 7.93
N PRO A 165 12.08 1.74 9.12
CA PRO A 165 11.37 1.18 10.26
C PRO A 165 9.87 1.49 10.26
N ILE A 166 9.45 2.62 9.67
CA ILE A 166 8.05 3.07 9.67
C ILE A 166 7.43 2.75 8.30
N MET A 167 6.37 1.94 8.30
CA MET A 167 5.70 1.50 7.07
C MET A 167 4.17 1.57 7.24
N ALA A 168 3.43 1.51 6.13
CA ALA A 168 1.98 1.45 6.13
C ALA A 168 1.43 0.52 5.06
N ILE A 169 0.29 -0.11 5.32
CA ILE A 169 -0.43 -0.88 4.29
C ILE A 169 -1.01 0.11 3.28
N ARG A 170 -0.62 0.00 2.01
CA ARG A 170 -1.10 0.90 0.93
C ARG A 170 -2.60 0.80 0.71
N GLN A 171 -3.15 -0.41 0.81
CA GLN A 171 -4.53 -0.73 0.45
C GLN A 171 -5.31 -1.28 1.65
N ALA A 172 -5.43 -0.48 2.71
CA ALA A 172 -6.11 -0.91 3.93
C ALA A 172 -7.63 -0.93 3.72
N ARG A 173 -8.29 -2.04 4.09
CA ARG A 173 -9.75 -2.20 3.90
C ARG A 173 -10.58 -1.59 5.02
N TYR A 174 -10.14 -1.71 6.26
CA TYR A 174 -10.87 -1.22 7.45
C TYR A 174 -10.18 0.05 7.96
N HIS A 175 -9.36 -0.06 9.01
CA HIS A 175 -8.53 1.02 9.54
C HIS A 175 -7.18 1.10 8.79
N PRO A 176 -6.67 2.30 8.42
CA PRO A 176 -5.31 2.50 7.93
C PRO A 176 -4.29 1.97 8.94
N GLN A 177 -3.37 1.12 8.52
CA GLN A 177 -2.45 0.47 9.45
C GLN A 177 -1.02 0.91 9.18
N PHE A 178 -0.47 1.69 10.11
CA PHE A 178 0.94 2.05 10.17
C PHE A 178 1.63 1.13 11.16
N PHE A 179 2.80 0.62 10.81
CA PHE A 179 3.47 -0.38 11.62
C PHE A 179 4.98 -0.17 11.69
N LEU A 180 5.55 -0.67 12.79
CA LEU A 180 6.98 -0.73 13.03
C LEU A 180 7.55 -2.04 12.46
N ALA A 181 8.50 -1.95 11.54
CA ALA A 181 9.37 -3.05 11.17
C ALA A 181 10.55 -3.10 12.15
N THR A 182 10.64 -4.15 12.98
CA THR A 182 11.66 -4.21 14.05
C THR A 182 13.03 -4.67 13.56
N ALA A 183 13.14 -5.06 12.29
CA ALA A 183 14.38 -5.42 11.62
C ALA A 183 14.39 -4.88 10.17
N PRO A 184 15.56 -4.81 9.52
CA PRO A 184 15.68 -4.39 8.12
C PRO A 184 15.00 -5.36 7.14
N PHE A 185 13.73 -5.12 6.82
CA PHE A 185 13.02 -5.86 5.78
C PHE A 185 12.93 -5.08 4.46
N ILE A 186 13.07 -5.80 3.34
CA ILE A 186 12.70 -5.28 2.02
C ILE A 186 11.21 -5.56 1.76
N THR A 187 10.54 -4.69 1.01
CA THR A 187 9.11 -4.87 0.68
C THR A 187 8.77 -4.41 -0.74
N TYR A 188 7.50 -4.56 -1.09
CA TYR A 188 6.93 -4.36 -2.42
C TYR A 188 5.93 -3.20 -2.45
N ASP A 189 5.33 -2.96 -3.60
CA ASP A 189 4.57 -1.77 -3.94
C ASP A 189 3.18 -1.64 -3.27
N ALA A 190 2.74 -2.65 -2.51
CA ALA A 190 1.54 -2.55 -1.67
C ALA A 190 1.83 -2.16 -0.21
N ILE A 191 3.09 -1.87 0.11
CA ILE A 191 3.49 -1.25 1.38
C ILE A 191 4.08 0.13 1.09
N ILE A 192 3.59 1.15 1.78
CA ILE A 192 4.18 2.49 1.76
C ILE A 192 5.29 2.51 2.81
N THR A 193 6.48 2.98 2.41
CA THR A 193 7.65 3.08 3.28
C THR A 193 8.03 4.54 3.49
N PHE A 194 8.18 4.93 4.74
CA PHE A 194 8.57 6.28 5.15
C PHE A 194 10.10 6.35 5.25
N ILE A 195 10.75 6.55 4.09
CA ILE A 195 12.21 6.58 3.99
C ILE A 195 12.77 7.67 4.93
N PRO A 196 13.64 7.31 5.90
CA PRO A 196 14.15 8.27 6.86
C PRO A 196 14.96 9.38 6.19
N ARG A 197 14.75 10.62 6.62
CA ARG A 197 15.61 11.78 6.34
C ARG A 197 16.33 12.31 7.59
N VAL A 198 16.14 11.61 8.70
CA VAL A 198 16.78 11.85 9.99
C VAL A 198 17.32 10.52 10.47
N LYS A 199 18.29 10.56 11.38
CA LYS A 199 18.80 9.33 12.00
C LYS A 199 17.73 8.73 12.91
N ILE A 200 17.58 7.42 12.91
CA ILE A 200 16.62 6.71 13.79
C ILE A 200 17.32 5.54 14.47
N ASN A 201 17.18 5.43 15.80
CA ASN A 201 17.71 4.31 16.58
C ASN A 201 16.57 3.49 17.18
N ILE A 202 16.51 2.19 16.84
CA ILE A 202 15.51 1.25 17.37
C ILE A 202 16.21 -0.04 17.77
N GLY A 203 16.20 -0.37 19.05
CA GLY A 203 17.00 -1.48 19.59
C GLY A 203 18.47 -1.43 19.13
N ASN A 204 18.92 -2.48 18.44
CA ASN A 204 20.27 -2.60 17.89
C ASN A 204 20.42 -2.07 16.45
N ASN A 205 19.34 -1.53 15.85
CA ASN A 205 19.34 -1.06 14.48
C ASN A 205 19.47 0.47 14.44
N ILE A 206 20.41 0.96 13.63
CA ILE A 206 20.61 2.38 13.34
C ILE A 206 20.24 2.61 11.87
N TYR A 207 19.25 3.47 11.66
CA TYR A 207 18.81 3.88 10.33
C TYR A 207 19.38 5.27 10.04
N ASP A 208 20.42 5.31 9.22
CA ASP A 208 21.22 6.50 8.99
C ASP A 208 21.17 6.89 7.51
N PRO A 209 20.44 7.97 7.16
CA PRO A 209 20.27 8.37 5.78
C PRO A 209 21.57 8.84 5.13
N ASP A 210 22.54 9.34 5.90
CA ASP A 210 23.85 9.73 5.36
C ASP A 210 24.61 8.48 4.88
N LYS A 211 24.62 7.40 5.67
CA LYS A 211 25.21 6.10 5.25
C LYS A 211 24.52 5.54 4.00
N TYR A 212 23.21 5.66 3.89
CA TYR A 212 22.50 5.22 2.69
C TYR A 212 22.89 6.06 1.47
N ASN A 213 23.11 7.37 1.65
CA ASN A 213 23.59 8.24 0.60
C ASN A 213 25.04 7.95 0.18
N GLU A 214 25.91 7.57 1.11
CA GLU A 214 27.27 7.08 0.80
C GLU A 214 27.22 5.84 -0.09
N ILE A 215 26.33 4.89 0.23
CA ILE A 215 26.20 3.62 -0.52
C ILE A 215 25.55 3.85 -1.89
N TYR A 216 24.49 4.66 -1.97
CA TYR A 216 23.66 4.77 -3.16
C TYR A 216 23.87 6.05 -3.98
N GLY A 217 24.82 6.91 -3.62
CA GLY A 217 25.18 8.10 -4.39
C GLY A 217 24.23 9.28 -4.19
N ASN A 218 24.02 9.70 -2.94
CA ASN A 218 23.27 10.90 -2.57
C ASN A 218 21.83 10.96 -3.12
N ILE A 219 21.12 9.83 -3.08
CA ILE A 219 19.77 9.72 -3.64
C ILE A 219 18.68 10.30 -2.75
N ILE A 220 18.87 10.29 -1.43
CA ILE A 220 17.95 10.85 -0.43
C ILE A 220 18.23 12.34 -0.31
N ASP A 221 17.21 13.16 -0.60
CA ASP A 221 17.27 14.61 -0.47
C ASP A 221 16.85 15.07 0.94
N LYS A 222 17.21 16.31 1.28
CA LYS A 222 16.75 17.02 2.49
C LYS A 222 17.00 16.25 3.79
N ILE A 223 18.17 15.61 3.89
CA ILE A 223 18.60 14.98 5.14
C ILE A 223 18.82 16.07 6.19
N ASN A 224 18.40 15.78 7.42
CA ASN A 224 18.69 16.58 8.59
C ASN A 224 19.41 15.72 9.63
N SER A 225 20.75 15.70 9.54
CA SER A 225 21.63 14.92 10.43
C SER A 225 21.68 15.47 11.85
N ALA A 226 21.15 16.68 12.11
CA ALA A 226 21.06 17.25 13.45
C ALA A 226 19.89 16.68 14.26
N ILE A 227 18.95 15.99 13.61
CA ILE A 227 17.81 15.36 14.28
C ILE A 227 18.02 13.85 14.29
N GLU A 228 17.82 13.27 15.47
CA GLU A 228 17.87 11.83 15.71
C GLU A 228 16.62 11.41 16.49
N LEU A 229 15.92 10.39 16.04
CA LEU A 229 14.76 9.83 16.72
C LEU A 229 15.14 8.56 17.47
N ASP A 230 14.77 8.48 18.75
CA ASP A 230 14.87 7.23 19.52
C ASP A 230 13.63 6.35 19.34
N GLU A 231 13.68 5.12 19.87
CA GLU A 231 12.57 4.17 19.76
C GLU A 231 11.28 4.69 20.41
N ILE A 232 11.38 5.44 21.51
CA ILE A 232 10.23 6.00 22.21
C ILE A 232 9.53 7.05 21.33
N GLU A 233 10.30 7.92 20.70
CA GLU A 233 9.81 8.93 19.77
C GLU A 233 9.19 8.31 18.51
N VAL A 234 9.78 7.24 17.98
CA VAL A 234 9.20 6.48 16.86
C VAL A 234 7.87 5.85 17.24
N LYS A 235 7.78 5.24 18.42
CA LYS A 235 6.53 4.65 18.94
C LYS A 235 5.46 5.72 19.16
N ALA A 236 5.83 6.89 19.68
CA ALA A 236 4.91 8.01 19.84
C ALA A 236 4.38 8.50 18.48
N LEU A 237 5.25 8.62 17.47
CA LEU A 237 4.83 8.90 16.09
C LEU A 237 3.87 7.84 15.56
N LEU A 238 4.14 6.56 15.80
CA LEU A 238 3.26 5.47 15.37
C LEU A 238 1.92 5.46 16.12
N ALA A 239 1.88 5.89 17.38
CA ALA A 239 0.63 6.11 18.10
C ALA A 239 -0.22 7.16 17.38
N TYR A 240 0.38 8.30 17.02
CA TYR A 240 -0.27 9.36 16.28
C TYR A 240 -0.69 8.93 14.86
N LEU A 241 0.17 8.22 14.13
CA LEU A 241 -0.14 7.74 12.77
C LEU A 241 -1.30 6.74 12.74
N ASN A 242 -1.49 5.98 13.82
CA ASN A 242 -2.63 5.07 13.95
C ASN A 242 -3.82 5.69 14.70
N SER A 243 -3.79 6.98 15.01
CA SER A 243 -4.88 7.65 15.73
C SER A 243 -6.08 7.91 14.83
N THR A 244 -7.24 8.18 15.43
CA THR A 244 -8.47 8.47 14.69
C THR A 244 -8.36 9.77 13.90
N PHE A 245 -7.59 10.76 14.38
CA PHE A 245 -7.26 11.97 13.61
C PHE A 245 -6.67 11.65 12.24
N ILE A 246 -5.66 10.76 12.19
CA ILE A 246 -5.04 10.35 10.93
C ILE A 246 -5.99 9.46 10.14
N TRP A 247 -6.74 8.58 10.79
CA TRP A 247 -7.74 7.77 10.10
C TRP A 247 -8.74 8.65 9.34
N LEU A 248 -9.36 9.64 9.99
CA LEU A 248 -10.28 10.58 9.34
C LEU A 248 -9.64 11.36 8.20
N TRP A 249 -8.40 11.82 8.40
CA TRP A 249 -7.67 12.52 7.35
C TRP A 249 -7.49 11.63 6.11
N ILE A 250 -7.15 10.36 6.31
CA ILE A 250 -6.99 9.39 5.21
C ILE A 250 -8.35 9.06 4.58
N GLU A 251 -9.43 8.90 5.34
CA GLU A 251 -10.78 8.68 4.77
C GLU A 251 -11.17 9.77 3.77
N GLN A 252 -10.79 11.02 4.03
CA GLN A 252 -11.12 12.17 3.19
C GLN A 252 -10.19 12.34 1.99
N ASN A 253 -8.90 11.99 2.14
CA ASN A 253 -7.87 12.35 1.15
C ASN A 253 -7.33 11.18 0.34
N ALA A 254 -7.45 9.94 0.84
CA ALA A 254 -6.93 8.78 0.14
C ALA A 254 -7.80 8.41 -1.07
N ARG A 255 -7.19 7.68 -2.00
CA ARG A 255 -7.90 7.23 -3.20
C ARG A 255 -8.88 6.12 -2.85
N TYR A 256 -10.15 6.27 -3.22
CA TYR A 256 -11.10 5.16 -3.15
C TYR A 256 -10.74 4.09 -4.19
N ILE A 257 -10.58 2.84 -3.75
CA ILE A 257 -10.39 1.68 -4.62
C ILE A 257 -11.70 0.90 -4.69
N ALA A 258 -12.07 0.50 -5.90
CA ALA A 258 -13.22 -0.36 -6.12
C ALA A 258 -13.16 -1.58 -5.19
N LYS A 259 -14.32 -1.94 -4.63
CA LYS A 259 -14.50 -2.98 -3.59
C LYS A 259 -14.10 -2.59 -2.16
N GLY A 260 -13.81 -1.30 -1.90
CA GLY A 260 -13.81 -0.75 -0.55
C GLY A 260 -12.45 -0.47 0.13
N PRO A 261 -11.26 -0.88 -0.35
CA PRO A 261 -10.00 -0.42 0.25
C PRO A 261 -9.70 1.07 0.03
N LEU A 262 -8.97 1.67 0.97
CA LEU A 262 -8.30 2.97 0.79
C LEU A 262 -6.95 2.78 0.15
N GLY A 263 -6.69 3.47 -0.96
CA GLY A 263 -5.37 3.61 -1.56
C GLY A 263 -4.60 4.79 -0.96
N LEU A 264 -3.72 4.53 -0.01
CA LEU A 264 -2.74 5.49 0.49
C LEU A 264 -1.60 5.62 -0.54
N GLU A 265 -1.72 6.60 -1.43
CA GLU A 265 -0.70 6.90 -2.43
C GLU A 265 0.44 7.76 -1.84
N VAL A 266 1.65 7.71 -2.40
CA VAL A 266 2.83 8.41 -1.84
C VAL A 266 2.60 9.93 -1.79
N ASN A 267 2.02 10.52 -2.83
CA ASN A 267 1.70 11.95 -2.89
C ASN A 267 0.63 12.39 -1.87
N ILE A 268 -0.18 11.45 -1.38
CA ILE A 268 -1.13 11.70 -0.29
C ILE A 268 -0.38 11.61 1.04
N ALA A 269 0.39 10.54 1.26
CA ALA A 269 1.18 10.37 2.48
C ALA A 269 2.15 11.54 2.73
N GLU A 270 2.71 12.15 1.68
CA GLU A 270 3.56 13.35 1.78
C GLU A 270 2.87 14.60 2.32
N LYS A 271 1.53 14.66 2.26
CA LYS A 271 0.73 15.81 2.71
C LYS A 271 0.05 15.56 4.07
N MET A 272 0.23 14.37 4.63
CA MET A 272 -0.38 13.99 5.89
C MET A 272 0.15 14.88 7.02
N PRO A 273 -0.72 15.38 7.93
CA PRO A 273 -0.25 16.11 9.09
C PRO A 273 0.63 15.20 9.94
N MET A 274 1.72 15.76 10.47
CA MET A 274 2.69 15.03 11.26
C MET A 274 2.92 15.74 12.60
N LEU A 275 2.92 14.94 13.66
CA LEU A 275 3.25 15.39 15.00
C LEU A 275 4.76 15.57 15.14
N ASP A 276 5.21 16.77 15.54
CA ASP A 276 6.63 17.05 15.81
C ASP A 276 6.99 16.60 17.23
N VAL A 277 7.36 15.33 17.38
CA VAL A 277 7.67 14.72 18.69
C VAL A 277 8.85 15.36 19.41
N LYS A 278 9.74 16.07 18.71
CA LYS A 278 10.85 16.81 19.32
C LYS A 278 10.42 18.08 20.05
N LYS A 279 9.21 18.58 19.76
CA LYS A 279 8.65 19.76 20.41
C LYS A 279 7.68 19.43 21.56
N ILE A 280 7.43 18.15 21.80
CA ILE A 280 6.51 17.68 22.84
C ILE A 280 7.30 17.38 24.11
N ASN A 281 6.68 17.60 25.28
CA ASN A 281 7.28 17.21 26.54
C ASN A 281 7.57 15.70 26.55
N ARG A 282 8.77 15.32 26.96
CA ARG A 282 9.21 13.93 27.02
C ARG A 282 8.23 13.00 27.74
N LYS A 283 7.59 13.46 28.81
CA LYS A 283 6.60 12.67 29.55
C LYS A 283 5.41 12.26 28.66
N ASP A 284 4.94 13.16 27.82
CA ASP A 284 3.82 12.91 26.91
C ASP A 284 4.23 12.02 25.74
N VAL A 285 5.46 12.18 25.23
CA VAL A 285 6.04 11.28 24.22
C VAL A 285 6.14 9.86 24.77
N GLU A 286 6.61 9.69 26.00
CA GLU A 286 6.68 8.38 26.66
C GLU A 286 5.30 7.77 26.90
N GLU A 287 4.30 8.59 27.22
CA GLU A 287 2.92 8.12 27.38
C GLU A 287 2.32 7.63 26.06
N LEU A 288 2.47 8.39 24.97
CA LEU A 288 2.07 7.95 23.63
C LEU A 288 2.78 6.66 23.21
N ALA A 289 4.08 6.54 23.49
CA ALA A 289 4.84 5.32 23.20
C ALA A 289 4.29 4.11 23.97
N ARG A 290 3.93 4.26 25.25
CA ARG A 290 3.30 3.20 26.05
C ARG A 290 1.93 2.81 25.51
N LEU A 291 1.11 3.78 25.10
CA LEU A 291 -0.20 3.51 24.50
C LEU A 291 -0.07 2.76 23.17
N TYR A 292 0.96 3.04 22.37
CA TYR A 292 1.25 2.26 21.17
C TYR A 292 1.69 0.81 21.50
N ASP A 293 2.50 0.62 22.54
CA ASP A 293 2.85 -0.73 23.00
C ASP A 293 1.62 -1.48 23.55
N GLU A 294 0.69 -0.80 24.24
CA GLU A 294 -0.61 -1.36 24.67
C GLU A 294 -1.47 -1.78 23.45
N LEU A 295 -1.56 -0.91 22.44
CA LEU A 295 -2.27 -1.16 21.18
C LEU A 295 -1.73 -2.41 20.48
N GLU A 296 -0.41 -2.50 20.33
CA GLU A 296 0.23 -3.67 19.71
C GLU A 296 0.01 -4.95 20.51
N SER A 297 0.21 -4.90 21.83
CA SER A 297 0.03 -6.05 22.70
C SER A 297 -1.40 -6.60 22.61
N LYS A 298 -2.40 -5.71 22.64
CA LYS A 298 -3.80 -6.09 22.54
C LYS A 298 -4.13 -6.64 21.16
N ALA A 299 -3.62 -6.02 20.09
CA ALA A 299 -3.79 -6.52 18.72
C ALA A 299 -3.20 -7.93 18.55
N ARG A 300 -2.02 -8.22 19.12
CA ARG A 300 -1.40 -9.55 19.05
C ARG A 300 -2.22 -10.63 19.72
N GLN A 301 -2.92 -10.32 20.81
CA GLN A 301 -3.81 -11.28 21.47
C GLN A 301 -4.91 -11.76 20.52
N PHE A 302 -5.51 -10.87 19.73
CA PHE A 302 -6.54 -11.24 18.74
C PHE A 302 -6.00 -12.13 17.61
N THR A 303 -4.76 -11.89 17.18
CA THR A 303 -4.12 -12.71 16.13
C THR A 303 -3.67 -14.09 16.62
N GLY A 304 -3.48 -14.25 17.93
CA GLY A 304 -3.13 -15.55 18.54
C GLY A 304 -4.33 -16.47 18.73
N THR A 305 -5.54 -15.91 18.86
CA THR A 305 -6.79 -16.68 19.01
C THR A 305 -7.43 -17.08 17.70
N SER A 306 -7.12 -16.40 16.58
CA SER A 306 -7.59 -16.79 15.24
C SER A 306 -6.65 -17.84 14.63
N SER A 307 -6.99 -19.11 14.85
CA SER A 307 -6.22 -20.28 14.40
C SER A 307 -6.11 -20.47 12.88
N ASP A 308 -6.53 -19.50 12.04
CA ASP A 308 -6.45 -19.60 10.57
C ASP A 308 -6.34 -18.22 9.93
N ALA A 309 -5.13 -17.66 9.88
CA ALA A 309 -4.80 -16.41 9.15
C ALA A 309 -4.82 -16.55 7.61
N ALA A 310 -5.70 -17.40 7.07
CA ALA A 310 -5.78 -17.72 5.65
C ALA A 310 -7.15 -17.42 5.01
N SER A 311 -8.18 -17.03 5.77
CA SER A 311 -9.54 -16.82 5.25
C SER A 311 -10.07 -15.40 5.43
N GLU A 312 -9.29 -14.38 5.10
CA GLU A 312 -9.79 -12.99 5.01
C GLU A 312 -9.39 -12.32 3.71
N GLU A 313 -9.61 -13.01 2.59
CA GLU A 313 -10.00 -12.34 1.37
C GLU A 313 -11.42 -12.79 1.02
N GLU A 314 -12.29 -11.80 0.77
CA GLU A 314 -13.65 -11.91 0.17
C GLU A 314 -14.90 -11.87 1.07
N GLY A 315 -14.80 -11.60 2.38
CA GLY A 315 -15.99 -11.37 3.25
C GLY A 315 -16.17 -9.92 3.72
N GLU A 316 -17.41 -9.44 3.86
CA GLU A 316 -17.76 -8.39 4.83
C GLU A 316 -17.69 -9.01 6.24
N GLY A 317 -17.08 -8.32 7.22
CA GLY A 317 -17.05 -8.79 8.62
C GLY A 317 -15.92 -9.77 9.01
N GLY A 318 -14.68 -9.55 8.57
CA GLY A 318 -13.51 -10.34 8.99
C GLY A 318 -13.04 -10.06 10.42
N GLY A 319 -12.26 -10.97 11.01
CA GLY A 319 -11.60 -10.82 12.30
C GLY A 319 -10.70 -9.59 12.41
N LYS A 320 -10.19 -9.05 11.29
CA LYS A 320 -9.47 -7.76 11.30
C LYS A 320 -10.38 -6.56 11.61
N LEU A 321 -11.64 -6.57 11.16
CA LEU A 321 -12.62 -5.53 11.51
C LEU A 321 -12.98 -5.60 12.99
N GLU A 322 -13.22 -6.81 13.49
CA GLU A 322 -13.56 -7.03 14.90
C GLU A 322 -12.39 -6.64 15.82
N MET A 323 -11.15 -6.95 15.44
CA MET A 323 -9.96 -6.47 16.14
C MET A 323 -9.98 -4.95 16.28
N PHE A 324 -10.23 -4.19 15.20
CA PHE A 324 -10.26 -2.72 15.30
C PHE A 324 -11.41 -2.20 16.17
N ARG A 325 -12.58 -2.86 16.15
CA ARG A 325 -13.71 -2.53 17.03
C ARG A 325 -13.32 -2.69 18.50
N GLU A 326 -12.71 -3.82 18.84
CA GLU A 326 -12.27 -4.15 20.20
C GLU A 326 -11.10 -3.28 20.69
N LEU A 327 -10.30 -2.73 19.77
CA LEU A 327 -9.22 -1.81 20.09
C LEU A 327 -9.70 -0.36 20.35
N ARG A 328 -10.99 -0.05 20.13
CA ARG A 328 -11.56 1.30 20.36
C ARG A 328 -11.17 1.91 21.71
N PRO A 329 -11.19 1.20 22.86
CA PRO A 329 -10.80 1.80 24.14
C PRO A 329 -9.35 2.31 24.16
N ILE A 330 -8.43 1.66 23.43
CA ILE A 330 -7.04 2.07 23.34
C ILE A 330 -6.90 3.26 22.40
N PHE A 331 -7.57 3.23 21.24
CA PHE A 331 -7.62 4.39 20.34
C PHE A 331 -8.16 5.63 21.05
N ARG A 332 -9.23 5.49 21.84
CA ARG A 332 -9.76 6.58 22.66
C ARG A 332 -8.70 7.19 23.59
N LYS A 333 -7.87 6.37 24.24
CA LYS A 333 -6.77 6.87 25.10
C LYS A 333 -5.73 7.63 24.27
N ILE A 334 -5.33 7.07 23.12
CA ILE A 334 -4.38 7.70 22.19
C ILE A 334 -4.91 9.06 21.72
N ASP A 335 -6.14 9.09 21.23
CA ASP A 335 -6.77 10.32 20.70
C ASP A 335 -6.95 11.38 21.79
N SER A 336 -7.35 10.97 23.00
CA SER A 336 -7.47 11.89 24.15
C SER A 336 -6.11 12.51 24.47
N LYS A 337 -5.04 11.71 24.46
CA LYS A 337 -3.68 12.20 24.74
C LYS A 337 -3.18 13.13 23.65
N ILE A 338 -3.45 12.83 22.39
CA ILE A 338 -3.11 13.71 21.27
C ILE A 338 -3.89 15.03 21.36
N ALA A 339 -5.17 15.00 21.70
CA ALA A 339 -5.99 16.19 21.87
C ALA A 339 -5.46 17.09 23.00
N GLU A 340 -5.05 16.50 24.13
CA GLU A 340 -4.38 17.20 25.23
C GLU A 340 -3.09 17.88 24.76
N ILE A 341 -2.19 17.14 24.10
CA ILE A 341 -0.91 17.65 23.59
C ILE A 341 -1.10 18.82 22.62
N LEU A 342 -2.11 18.72 21.73
CA LEU A 342 -2.40 19.74 20.73
C LEU A 342 -3.24 20.90 21.30
N GLY A 343 -3.75 20.81 22.53
CA GLY A 343 -4.63 21.81 23.13
C GLY A 343 -5.96 21.98 22.39
N ILE A 344 -6.46 20.91 21.76
CA ILE A 344 -7.70 20.94 20.98
C ILE A 344 -8.86 20.35 21.77
N THR A 345 -9.99 21.05 21.78
CA THR A 345 -11.23 20.55 22.37
C THR A 345 -12.02 19.79 21.31
N VAL A 346 -12.09 18.47 21.43
CA VAL A 346 -12.83 17.60 20.52
C VAL A 346 -13.49 16.46 21.29
N ASP A 347 -14.69 16.07 20.87
CA ASP A 347 -15.33 14.85 21.36
C ASP A 347 -14.69 13.64 20.68
N ILE A 348 -13.91 12.88 21.46
CA ILE A 348 -13.17 11.71 21.00
C ILE A 348 -14.10 10.58 20.55
N ASP A 349 -15.26 10.42 21.20
CA ASP A 349 -16.21 9.38 20.80
C ASP A 349 -16.86 9.73 19.47
N SER A 350 -17.26 10.99 19.31
CA SER A 350 -17.80 11.49 18.04
C SER A 350 -16.76 11.41 16.90
N LEU A 351 -15.49 11.66 17.20
CA LEU A 351 -14.38 11.53 16.26
C LEU A 351 -14.26 10.08 15.75
N TRP A 352 -14.28 9.11 16.66
CA TRP A 352 -14.23 7.68 16.34
C TRP A 352 -15.45 7.25 15.52
N ASP A 353 -16.65 7.60 15.99
CA ASP A 353 -17.90 7.20 15.35
C ASP A 353 -17.97 7.77 13.91
N SER A 354 -17.48 8.99 13.69
CA SER A 354 -17.37 9.59 12.36
C SER A 354 -16.42 8.82 11.43
N ALA A 355 -15.25 8.43 11.93
CA ALA A 355 -14.25 7.67 11.16
C ALA A 355 -14.78 6.28 10.80
N TRP A 356 -15.38 5.63 11.79
CA TRP A 356 -16.00 4.32 11.67
C TRP A 356 -17.12 4.33 10.64
N ASP A 357 -18.02 5.31 10.69
CA ASP A 357 -19.13 5.45 9.75
C ASP A 357 -18.66 5.64 8.30
N LEU A 358 -17.64 6.47 8.07
CA LEU A 358 -17.06 6.65 6.73
C LEU A 358 -16.49 5.34 6.20
N MET A 359 -15.73 4.62 7.03
CA MET A 359 -15.18 3.31 6.69
C MET A 359 -16.28 2.29 6.41
N GLU A 360 -17.32 2.21 7.25
CA GLU A 360 -18.44 1.28 7.02
C GLU A 360 -19.16 1.57 5.72
N ARG A 361 -19.45 2.83 5.41
CA ARG A 361 -20.06 3.23 4.13
C ARG A 361 -19.17 2.84 2.96
N ARG A 362 -17.86 3.05 3.08
CA ARG A 362 -16.87 2.69 2.07
C ARG A 362 -16.85 1.19 1.81
N VAL A 363 -16.84 0.39 2.88
CA VAL A 363 -16.78 -1.08 2.82
C VAL A 363 -18.11 -1.69 2.39
N LYS A 364 -19.26 -1.19 2.86
CA LYS A 364 -20.61 -1.65 2.45
C LYS A 364 -20.95 -1.22 1.02
N GLY A 365 -20.56 -0.01 0.63
CA GLY A 365 -20.73 0.52 -0.72
C GLY A 365 -20.02 -0.33 -1.79
N ALA A 366 -18.98 -1.07 -1.40
CA ALA A 366 -18.30 -2.06 -2.24
C ALA A 366 -19.18 -3.21 -2.72
N GLY A 367 -20.22 -3.57 -1.95
CA GLY A 367 -21.12 -4.68 -2.24
C GLY A 367 -22.24 -4.34 -3.23
N ARG A 368 -22.52 -3.04 -3.46
CA ARG A 368 -23.58 -2.62 -4.39
C ARG A 368 -23.07 -2.64 -5.83
N ARG A 369 -23.58 -3.58 -6.65
CA ARG A 369 -23.45 -3.54 -8.11
C ARG A 369 -24.26 -2.36 -8.65
N VAL A 370 -23.67 -1.17 -8.70
CA VAL A 370 -24.30 -0.06 -9.42
C VAL A 370 -24.09 -0.30 -10.91
N ARG A 371 -25.12 -0.84 -11.58
CA ARG A 371 -25.18 -0.84 -13.05
C ARG A 371 -25.64 0.56 -13.49
N PRO A 372 -25.05 1.17 -14.53
CA PRO A 372 -25.60 2.39 -15.10
C PRO A 372 -27.05 2.13 -15.53
N GLY A 373 -28.00 2.91 -15.00
CA GLY A 373 -29.44 2.78 -15.27
C GLY A 373 -30.25 1.94 -14.28
N ALA A 374 -29.67 1.45 -13.19
CA ALA A 374 -30.46 0.85 -12.10
C ALA A 374 -31.13 1.96 -11.27
N GLU A 375 -32.45 1.96 -11.18
CA GLU A 375 -33.18 2.78 -10.21
C GLU A 375 -32.70 2.43 -8.79
N VAL A 376 -32.26 3.46 -8.08
CA VAL A 376 -31.90 3.34 -6.67
C VAL A 376 -33.21 3.37 -5.91
N GLU A 377 -33.65 2.23 -5.36
CA GLU A 377 -34.65 2.23 -4.31
C GLU A 377 -34.03 2.92 -3.09
N ILE A 378 -34.40 4.18 -2.90
CA ILE A 378 -34.24 4.88 -1.64
C ILE A 378 -35.44 4.42 -0.82
N ASP A 379 -35.22 3.51 0.15
CA ASP A 379 -36.22 3.21 1.17
C ASP A 379 -36.44 4.47 2.02
N ILE A 380 -37.35 5.32 1.55
CA ILE A 380 -37.98 6.35 2.36
C ILE A 380 -39.15 5.64 3.04
N GLU A 381 -39.12 5.48 4.36
CA GLU A 381 -40.26 4.99 5.12
C GLU A 381 -41.49 5.87 4.81
N GLU A 382 -42.36 5.37 3.92
CA GLU A 382 -43.54 6.08 3.44
C GLU A 382 -44.62 6.13 4.53
N ARG A 383 -44.72 7.26 5.23
CA ARG A 383 -46.01 7.73 5.75
C ARG A 383 -46.84 8.30 4.60
N GLY A 384 -47.78 7.50 4.10
CA GLY A 384 -49.01 7.99 3.47
C GLY A 384 -49.01 8.09 1.94
N ARG A 385 -49.53 7.04 1.31
CA ARG A 385 -49.87 6.95 -0.12
C ARG A 385 -50.64 8.18 -0.65
N LYS A 386 -50.06 8.86 -1.65
CA LYS A 386 -50.81 9.48 -2.76
C LYS A 386 -50.09 9.16 -4.07
N ARG A 387 -50.74 8.36 -4.92
CA ARG A 387 -50.34 8.10 -6.31
C ARG A 387 -50.10 9.44 -7.02
N ARG A 388 -48.93 9.60 -7.64
CA ARG A 388 -48.70 10.65 -8.66
C ARG A 388 -48.13 10.04 -9.93
N SER A 389 -48.78 10.48 -11.00
CA SER A 389 -48.61 10.20 -12.42
C SER A 389 -47.21 10.55 -12.95
N SER A 390 -46.90 9.99 -14.12
CA SER A 390 -45.71 10.22 -14.93
C SER A 390 -45.28 11.70 -15.01
N PRO A 391 -43.97 12.00 -15.13
CA PRO A 391 -43.49 13.38 -15.21
C PRO A 391 -43.98 14.04 -16.51
N PRO A 392 -44.29 15.35 -16.50
CA PRO A 392 -44.56 16.10 -17.72
C PRO A 392 -43.26 16.32 -18.52
N ASP A 393 -43.39 16.39 -19.85
CA ASP A 393 -42.34 16.56 -20.88
C ASP A 393 -41.47 17.84 -20.78
N ASN A 394 -41.43 18.52 -19.64
CA ASN A 394 -40.74 19.79 -19.45
C ASN A 394 -39.59 19.72 -18.42
N VAL A 395 -38.84 18.62 -18.37
CA VAL A 395 -37.62 18.56 -17.56
C VAL A 395 -36.42 19.03 -18.40
N VAL A 396 -35.97 20.25 -18.13
CA VAL A 396 -34.79 20.84 -18.77
C VAL A 396 -33.52 20.38 -18.04
N PRO A 397 -32.51 19.81 -18.73
CA PRO A 397 -31.25 19.40 -18.12
C PRO A 397 -30.49 20.57 -17.48
N LEU A 398 -29.79 20.29 -16.37
CA LEU A 398 -29.02 21.28 -15.58
C LEU A 398 -27.97 22.04 -16.41
N THR A 399 -27.50 21.44 -17.51
CA THR A 399 -26.58 22.08 -18.46
C THR A 399 -27.20 23.29 -19.14
N LYS A 400 -28.51 23.29 -19.39
CA LYS A 400 -29.25 24.40 -20.02
C LYS A 400 -29.50 25.58 -19.07
N TRP A 401 -29.32 25.39 -17.76
CA TRP A 401 -29.44 26.43 -16.75
C TRP A 401 -28.20 27.31 -16.61
N LEU A 402 -27.05 26.85 -17.12
CA LEU A 402 -25.74 27.47 -16.92
C LEU A 402 -25.23 28.24 -18.15
N GLU A 403 -26.00 28.28 -19.24
CA GLU A 403 -25.65 29.08 -20.41
C GLU A 403 -25.98 30.56 -20.16
N PRO A 404 -25.05 31.50 -20.39
CA PRO A 404 -25.34 32.93 -20.31
C PRO A 404 -26.33 33.30 -21.43
N GLN A 405 -27.50 33.83 -21.08
CA GLN A 405 -28.46 34.33 -22.06
C GLN A 405 -27.87 35.54 -22.79
N GLY A 406 -27.45 35.31 -24.04
CA GLY A 406 -27.03 36.35 -24.97
C GLY A 406 -28.22 36.86 -25.78
N ASP A 407 -28.36 38.18 -25.78
CA ASP A 407 -29.35 39.05 -26.44
C ASP A 407 -30.11 38.51 -27.67
N GLU A 408 -31.43 38.64 -27.60
CA GLU A 408 -32.36 38.60 -28.72
C GLU A 408 -32.22 39.86 -29.61
N ARG A 409 -31.86 39.64 -30.89
CA ARG A 409 -32.27 40.42 -32.08
C ARG A 409 -32.30 39.40 -33.22
N GLY A 410 -33.36 39.12 -33.96
CA GLY A 410 -34.45 39.96 -34.45
C GLY A 410 -34.44 39.82 -35.98
N GLU A 411 -35.61 39.48 -36.55
CA GLU A 411 -35.96 39.51 -38.00
C GLU A 411 -35.55 38.30 -38.87
N ILE A 412 -36.27 37.83 -39.90
CA ILE A 412 -37.69 37.77 -40.39
C ILE A 412 -37.56 37.12 -41.79
N GLY A 413 -38.50 36.24 -42.18
CA GLY A 413 -38.79 35.88 -43.59
C GLY A 413 -37.95 34.73 -44.17
N SER A 414 -38.45 33.86 -45.04
CA SER A 414 -39.76 33.68 -45.67
C SER A 414 -39.75 32.35 -46.44
N ASN A 415 -40.92 31.71 -46.54
CA ASN A 415 -41.33 30.62 -47.44
C ASN A 415 -40.42 30.25 -48.64
N THR A 416 -40.27 28.95 -48.90
CA THR A 416 -40.81 28.33 -50.13
C THR A 416 -40.77 26.80 -50.10
N SER A 417 -41.88 26.24 -50.60
CA SER A 417 -42.20 24.88 -50.99
C SER A 417 -41.42 24.38 -52.21
N ASN A 418 -41.09 23.08 -52.27
CA ASN A 418 -41.57 22.09 -53.27
C ASN A 418 -40.59 20.95 -53.60
N ASN A 419 -41.19 19.75 -53.63
CA ASN A 419 -41.08 18.66 -54.60
C ASN A 419 -39.78 17.87 -54.85
N ASN A 420 -39.99 16.56 -54.67
CA ASN A 420 -39.74 15.45 -55.61
C ASN A 420 -38.32 15.11 -56.05
N GLY A 421 -38.03 13.81 -55.99
CA GLY A 421 -37.42 13.13 -57.13
C GLY A 421 -36.36 12.11 -56.77
N ASP A 422 -36.77 10.86 -56.78
CA ASP A 422 -35.93 9.67 -56.90
C ASP A 422 -35.06 9.63 -58.17
N GLN A 423 -34.06 8.74 -58.09
CA GLN A 423 -33.25 8.10 -59.16
C GLN A 423 -32.08 8.93 -59.74
N ALA A 424 -30.87 8.39 -59.89
CA ALA A 424 -30.44 6.98 -60.02
C ALA A 424 -29.11 6.69 -59.33
#